data_AF-A0A944YJ11-F1
#
_entry.id   AF-A0A944YJ11-F1
#
_cell.length_a   1.000
_cell.length_b   1.000
_cell.length_c   1.000
_cell.angle_alpha   90.00
_cell.angle_beta   90.00
_cell.angle_gamma   90.00
#
_symmetry.space_group_name_H-M   'P 1'
#
loop_
_entity.id
_entity.type
_entity.pdbx_description
1 polymer ?
#
loop_
_entity_poly.entity_id
_entity_poly.type
_entity_poly.pdbx_seq_one_letter_code
_entity_poly.pdbx_strand_id
1 'polypeptide(L)' 'MVIKIKGEFYLNRAEAVSYILQGYHAKWCFARWSRDEIAFSFESKDGVRDRMLLPAYKSKNSKTVRIRKFEIDEYFKTK' A
#
# COMPACT_ATOMS: atom_id res chain seq x y z
N MET A 1 0.15 13.92 0.66
CA MET A 1 -0.81 14.30 1.71
C MET A 1 -1.79 13.15 1.87
N VAL A 2 -1.72 12.46 3.01
CA VAL A 2 -2.61 11.36 3.35
C VAL A 2 -4.03 11.89 3.48
N ILE A 3 -4.99 11.21 2.86
CA ILE A 3 -6.40 11.61 2.93
C ILE A 3 -7.12 10.70 3.92
N LYS A 4 -7.90 11.30 4.82
CA LYS A 4 -8.81 10.58 5.71
C LYS A 4 -10.25 10.81 5.25
N ILE A 5 -10.97 9.74 4.90
CA ILE A 5 -12.39 9.79 4.51
C ILE A 5 -13.15 8.85 5.44
N LYS A 6 -14.17 9.34 6.14
CA LYS A 6 -15.03 8.54 7.04
C LYS A 6 -14.26 7.65 8.04
N GLY A 7 -13.12 8.14 8.55
CA GLY A 7 -12.28 7.38 9.49
C GLY A 7 -11.16 6.57 8.84
N GLU A 8 -11.24 6.29 7.54
CA GLU A 8 -10.25 5.48 6.82
C GLU A 8 -9.17 6.33 6.17
N PHE A 9 -7.95 5.82 6.20
CA PHE A 9 -6.81 6.46 5.57
C PHE A 9 -6.58 5.92 4.16
N TYR A 10 -6.41 6.82 3.22
CA TYR A 10 -6.14 6.57 1.81
C TYR A 10 -4.76 7.10 1.48
N LEU A 11 -3.84 6.20 1.17
CA LEU A 11 -2.44 6.47 0.91
C LEU A 11 -2.21 6.53 -0.59
N ASN A 12 -1.50 7.54 -1.09
CA ASN A 12 -0.96 7.44 -2.45
C ASN A 12 0.16 6.38 -2.53
N ARG A 13 0.66 6.08 -3.73
CA ARG A 13 1.68 5.05 -3.92
C ARG A 13 2.95 5.26 -3.07
N ALA A 14 3.47 6.49 -3.00
CA ALA A 14 4.68 6.79 -2.24
C ALA A 14 4.44 6.70 -0.72
N GLU A 15 3.27 7.14 -0.27
CA GLU A 15 2.83 7.02 1.12
C GLU A 15 2.65 5.55 1.51
N ALA A 16 2.05 4.72 0.66
CA ALA A 16 1.87 3.30 0.89
C ALA A 16 3.21 2.56 0.99
N VAL A 17 4.16 2.85 0.08
CA VAL A 17 5.53 2.30 0.17
C VAL A 17 6.20 2.71 1.47
N SER A 18 6.15 3.99 1.83
CA SER A 18 6.73 4.49 3.08
C SER A 18 6.09 3.84 4.31
N TYR A 19 4.77 3.63 4.26
CA TYR A 19 4.02 2.99 5.33
C TYR A 19 4.41 1.51 5.50
N ILE A 20 4.63 0.78 4.40
CA ILE A 20 5.10 -0.62 4.46
C ILE A 20 6.52 -0.69 5.03
N LEU A 21 7.41 0.19 4.57
CA LEU A 21 8.80 0.26 5.07
C LEU A 21 8.86 0.56 6.57
N GLN A 22 8.11 1.56 7.03
CA GLN A 22 8.20 2.04 8.41
C GLN A 22 7.27 1.28 9.35
N GLY A 23 6.02 1.06 8.96
CA GLY A 23 4.98 0.46 9.79
C GLY A 23 5.06 -1.06 9.91
N TYR A 24 5.65 -1.74 8.91
CA TYR A 24 5.82 -3.20 8.90
C TYR A 24 7.29 -3.63 8.80
N HIS A 25 8.22 -2.69 9.03
CA HIS A 25 9.67 -2.95 9.08
C HIS A 25 10.23 -3.72 7.87
N ALA A 26 9.70 -3.46 6.68
CA ALA A 26 10.25 -4.02 5.45
C ALA A 26 11.63 -3.40 5.13
N LYS A 27 12.58 -4.21 4.66
CA LYS A 27 13.91 -3.76 4.22
C LYS A 27 13.83 -2.92 2.95
N TRP A 28 13.00 -3.37 2.01
CA TRP A 28 12.70 -2.67 0.78
C TRP A 28 11.26 -2.95 0.38
N CYS A 29 10.65 -2.00 -0.32
CA CYS A 29 9.31 -2.13 -0.86
C CYS A 29 9.24 -1.37 -2.19
N PHE A 30 8.70 -2.02 -3.21
CA PHE A 30 8.51 -1.46 -4.54
C PHE A 30 7.05 -1.61 -4.97
N ALA A 31 6.47 -0.53 -5.48
CA ALA A 31 5.10 -0.50 -5.95
C ALA A 31 5.05 -0.32 -7.48
N ARG A 32 4.36 -1.22 -8.17
CA ARG A 32 4.16 -1.18 -9.62
C ARG A 32 2.69 -1.33 -9.99
N TRP A 33 2.31 -0.75 -11.11
CA TRP A 33 1.00 -1.06 -11.71
C TRP A 33 0.96 -2.52 -12.16
N SER A 34 -0.21 -3.13 -11.98
CA SER A 34 -0.53 -4.49 -12.38
C SER A 34 -1.98 -4.52 -12.83
N ARG A 35 -2.22 -4.25 -14.12
CA ARG A 35 -3.58 -4.06 -14.68
C ARG A 35 -4.32 -2.97 -13.90
N ASP A 36 -5.43 -3.31 -13.26
CA ASP A 36 -6.29 -2.40 -12.48
C ASP A 36 -5.86 -2.28 -11.00
N GLU A 37 -4.81 -2.97 -10.61
CA GLU A 37 -4.32 -3.04 -9.23
C GLU A 37 -2.89 -2.49 -9.10
N ILE A 38 -2.47 -2.27 -7.86
CA ILE A 38 -1.08 -1.94 -7.52
C ILE A 38 -0.46 -3.15 -6.82
N ALA A 39 0.60 -3.66 -7.42
CA ALA A 39 1.43 -4.70 -6.82
C ALA A 39 2.51 -4.06 -5.94
N PHE A 40 2.54 -4.47 -4.67
CA PHE A 40 3.63 -4.16 -3.75
C PHE A 40 4.48 -5.41 -3.55
N SER A 41 5.72 -5.35 -4.03
CA SER A 41 6.74 -6.35 -3.74
C SER A 41 7.63 -5.83 -2.63
N PHE A 42 7.89 -6.64 -1.62
CA PHE A 42 8.71 -6.22 -0.48
C PHE A 42 9.45 -7.40 0.12
N GLU A 43 10.45 -7.09 0.94
CA GLU A 43 11.16 -8.06 1.78
C GLU A 43 11.05 -7.63 3.23
N SER A 44 10.59 -8.54 4.09
CA SER A 44 10.57 -8.34 5.54
C SER A 44 11.97 -8.29 6.14
N LYS A 45 12.07 -7.85 7.39
CA LYS A 45 13.35 -7.85 8.12
C LYS A 45 13.97 -9.26 8.22
N ASP A 46 13.13 -10.28 8.29
CA ASP A 46 13.54 -11.69 8.38
C ASP A 46 13.97 -12.28 7.03
N GLY A 47 13.94 -11.48 5.95
CA GLY A 47 14.37 -11.91 4.61
C GLY A 47 13.29 -12.62 3.80
N VAL A 48 12.06 -12.73 4.33
CA VAL A 48 10.92 -13.27 3.59
C VAL A 48 10.47 -12.25 2.55
N ARG A 49 10.47 -12.67 1.29
CA ARG A 49 9.96 -11.88 0.16
C ARG A 49 8.50 -12.22 -0.09
N ASP A 50 7.70 -11.20 -0.28
CA ASP A 50 6.29 -11.36 -0.60
C ASP A 50 5.80 -10.32 -1.61
N ARG A 51 4.62 -10.58 -2.15
CA ARG A 51 3.95 -9.73 -3.10
C ARG A 51 2.46 -9.67 -2.77
N MET A 52 1.97 -8.46 -2.53
CA MET A 52 0.54 -8.18 -2.39
C MET A 52 0.00 -7.39 -3.57
N LEU A 53 -1.23 -7.69 -3.97
CA LEU A 53 -1.99 -6.95 -4.98
C LEU A 53 -3.12 -6.23 -4.26
N LEU A 54 -3.20 -4.92 -4.42
CA LEU A 54 -4.23 -4.09 -3.78
C LEU A 54 -4.97 -3.26 -4.82
N PRO A 55 -6.30 -3.09 -4.67
CA PRO A 55 -7.09 -2.27 -5.58
C PRO A 55 -6.69 -0.80 -5.49
N ALA A 56 -6.71 -0.15 -6.66
CA ALA A 56 -6.41 1.27 -6.80
C ALA A 56 -7.70 2.09 -6.83
N TYR A 57 -7.86 3.00 -5.88
CA TYR A 57 -8.99 3.93 -5.81
C TYR A 57 -8.63 5.29 -6.38
N LYS A 58 -9.47 5.80 -7.28
CA LYS A 58 -9.32 7.14 -7.84
C LYS A 58 -10.63 7.91 -7.67
N SER A 59 -10.52 9.10 -7.08
CA SER A 59 -11.66 10.03 -7.05
C SER A 59 -11.81 10.72 -8.41
N LYS A 60 -13.05 10.97 -8.85
CA LYS A 60 -13.37 11.56 -10.16
C LYS A 60 -12.58 12.85 -10.47
N ASN A 61 -12.30 13.64 -9.44
CA ASN A 61 -11.61 14.94 -9.58
C ASN A 61 -10.11 14.89 -9.28
N SER A 62 -9.53 13.71 -9.03
CA SER A 62 -8.12 13.58 -8.65
C SER A 62 -7.35 12.75 -9.67
N LYS A 63 -6.19 13.26 -10.11
CA LYS A 63 -5.24 12.48 -10.92
C LYS A 63 -4.45 11.45 -10.07
N THR A 64 -4.49 11.58 -8.74
CA THR A 64 -3.75 10.72 -7.81
C THR A 64 -4.57 9.50 -7.42
N VAL A 65 -4.02 8.32 -7.69
CA VAL A 65 -4.54 7.04 -7.23
C VAL A 65 -4.14 6.81 -5.78
N ARG A 66 -5.03 6.18 -5.02
CA ARG A 66 -4.86 5.89 -3.60
C ARG A 66 -5.20 4.43 -3.30
N ILE A 67 -4.58 3.92 -2.25
CA ILE A 67 -4.78 2.58 -1.68
C ILE A 67 -5.37 2.77 -0.28
N ARG A 68 -6.30 1.91 0.14
CA ARG A 68 -6.81 1.94 1.51
C ARG A 68 -5.75 1.37 2.43
N LYS A 69 -5.38 2.14 3.47
CA LYS A 69 -4.47 1.69 4.53
C LYS A 69 -4.99 0.41 5.18
N PHE A 70 -6.31 0.30 5.35
CA PHE A 70 -6.97 -0.86 5.93
C PHE A 70 -6.60 -2.17 5.23
N GLU A 71 -6.56 -2.19 3.89
CA GLU A 71 -6.25 -3.42 3.13
C GLU A 71 -4.77 -3.81 3.28
N ILE A 72 -3.88 -2.83 3.40
CA ILE A 72 -2.48 -3.08 3.77
C ILE A 72 -2.43 -3.72 5.15
N ASP A 73 -3.13 -3.14 6.13
CA ASP A 73 -3.14 -3.66 7.50
C ASP A 73 -3.71 -5.07 7.60
N GLU A 74 -4.77 -5.34 6.85
CA GLU A 74 -5.40 -6.67 6.80
C GLU A 74 -4.43 -7.71 6.23
N TYR A 75 -3.73 -7.38 5.14
CA TYR A 75 -2.73 -8.26 4.56
C TYR A 75 -1.63 -8.64 5.57
N PHE A 76 -1.07 -7.68 6.30
CA PHE A 76 -0.03 -7.93 7.30
C PHE A 76 -0.54 -8.57 8.60
N LYS A 77 -1.83 -8.51 8.91
CA LYS A 77 -2.42 -9.23 10.07
C LYS A 77 -2.64 -10.71 9.81
N THR A 78 -2.82 -11.09 8.55
CA THR A 78 -3.18 -12.46 8.16
C THR A 78 -1.94 -13.33 7.90
N LYS A 79 -0.74 -12.76 8.08
CA LYS A 79 0.57 -13.37 7.91
C LYS A 79 1.25 -13.54 9.26
#